data_AF-A0A0P0RH82-F1
#
_entry.id   AF-A0A0P0RH82-F1
#
_cell.length_a   1.000
_cell.length_b   1.000
_cell.length_c   1.000
_cell.angle_alpha   90.00
_cell.angle_beta   90.00
_cell.angle_gamma   90.00
#
_symmetry.space_group_name_H-M   'P 1'
#
loop_
_entity.id
_entity.type
_entity.pdbx_description
1 polymer ?
#
loop_
_entity_poly.entity_id
_entity_poly.type
_entity_poly.pdbx_seq_one_letter_code
_entity_poly.pdbx_strand_id
1 'polypeptide(L)'
;MTASVAALAYGGLLLSGCSTTTGSGESAATDMSKRQSIDASVDGALAKLYTSVQGSRELVGKAQGILVFPSVLQVGFVVGGQYGEGALRVGGSTAGYYSTISGSFGLQAGAQSKAIIFLFMTQDALDKFRNAKGWSAGADASVALIKVGANGAVDTTTATAPVEAIVMTNSGLMADVSLAGTKVSKLNI
;
A
#
# COMPACT_ATOMS: atom_id res chain seq x y z
N MET A 1 -20.02 63.06 31.58
CA MET A 1 -19.75 62.06 30.53
C MET A 1 -18.23 61.97 30.36
N THR A 2 -17.66 60.80 30.71
CA THR A 2 -16.39 60.18 30.22
C THR A 2 -15.08 60.99 30.32
N ALA A 3 -14.18 60.70 31.28
CA ALA A 3 -13.13 59.64 31.30
C ALA A 3 -11.90 60.03 30.46
N SER A 4 -10.67 60.25 30.97
CA SER A 4 -9.70 59.41 31.73
C SER A 4 -8.44 59.15 30.87
N VAL A 5 -7.32 59.73 31.31
CA VAL A 5 -5.90 59.28 31.34
C VAL A 5 -5.48 58.07 30.48
N ALA A 6 -4.36 58.18 29.73
CA ALA A 6 -3.13 57.38 29.93
C ALA A 6 -2.12 57.51 28.77
N ALA A 7 -0.88 57.83 29.13
CA ALA A 7 0.32 57.62 28.31
C ALA A 7 0.80 56.17 28.46
N LEU A 8 1.22 55.50 27.38
CA LEU A 8 2.08 54.31 27.44
C LEU A 8 3.00 54.23 26.22
N ALA A 9 4.30 54.22 26.52
CA ALA A 9 5.38 53.87 25.63
C ALA A 9 5.45 52.35 25.47
N TYR A 10 5.46 51.83 24.23
CA TYR A 10 5.94 50.48 23.90
C TYR A 10 6.28 50.45 22.41
N GLY A 11 7.51 50.12 22.04
CA GLY A 11 7.91 50.05 20.63
C GLY A 11 9.31 49.49 20.45
N GLY A 12 9.46 48.19 20.67
CA GLY A 12 10.72 47.50 20.43
C GLY A 12 10.60 45.98 20.61
N LEU A 13 9.64 45.34 19.93
CA LEU A 13 9.67 43.88 19.75
C LEU A 13 10.66 43.56 18.63
N LEU A 14 11.81 43.00 19.01
CA LEU A 14 12.70 42.28 18.11
C LEU A 14 11.99 40.98 17.69
N LEU A 15 11.32 41.00 16.54
CA LEU A 15 10.93 39.78 15.85
C LEU A 15 12.20 39.20 15.22
N SER A 16 12.88 38.34 15.96
CA SER A 16 13.82 37.35 15.40
C SER A 16 13.03 36.49 14.41
N GLY A 17 13.05 36.90 13.15
CA GLY A 17 12.58 36.11 12.03
C GLY A 17 13.47 34.87 11.94
N CYS A 18 12.96 33.73 12.37
CA CYS A 18 13.49 32.45 11.91
C CYS A 18 13.26 32.41 10.40
N SER A 19 14.31 32.71 9.64
CA SER A 19 14.37 32.45 8.21
C SER A 19 14.25 30.93 8.01
N THR A 20 13.03 30.46 7.72
CA THR A 20 12.82 29.11 7.20
C THR A 20 13.48 29.06 5.84
N THR A 21 14.73 28.60 5.83
CA THR A 21 15.40 28.11 4.64
C THR A 21 14.55 26.99 4.07
N THR A 22 13.94 27.25 2.91
CA THR A 22 13.23 26.28 2.09
C THR A 22 14.25 25.33 1.50
N GLY A 23 14.76 24.40 2.31
CA GLY A 23 15.55 23.29 1.86
C GLY A 23 14.63 22.28 1.18
N SER A 24 14.74 22.15 -0.13
CA SER A 24 14.20 21.06 -0.94
C SER A 24 14.85 19.74 -0.52
N GLY A 25 14.41 19.20 0.59
CA GLY A 25 14.71 17.86 1.06
C GLY A 25 13.44 17.32 1.71
N GLU A 26 12.92 16.22 1.18
CA GLU A 26 11.95 15.39 1.91
C GLU A 26 12.45 15.25 3.35
N SER A 27 11.78 15.93 4.27
CA SER A 27 12.24 15.98 5.65
C SER A 27 12.01 14.60 6.26
N ALA A 28 12.95 14.10 7.08
CA ALA A 28 12.81 12.80 7.75
C ALA A 28 11.47 12.65 8.51
N ALA A 29 10.87 13.78 8.94
CA ALA A 29 9.53 13.82 9.53
C ALA A 29 8.40 13.51 8.53
N THR A 30 8.52 13.97 7.28
CA THR A 30 7.58 13.67 6.18
C THR A 30 7.61 12.19 5.83
N ASP A 31 8.82 11.62 5.73
CA ASP A 31 9.01 10.20 5.46
C ASP A 31 8.45 9.31 6.58
N MET A 32 8.74 9.66 7.84
CA MET A 32 8.17 8.97 9.00
C MET A 32 6.64 9.00 9.00
N SER A 33 6.05 10.16 8.72
CA SER A 33 4.59 10.32 8.64
C SER A 33 3.99 9.47 7.52
N LYS A 34 4.69 9.39 6.37
CA LYS A 34 4.24 8.58 5.23
C LYS A 34 4.33 7.09 5.52
N ARG A 35 5.44 6.63 6.12
CA ARG A 35 5.59 5.24 6.60
C ARG A 35 4.47 4.84 7.55
N GLN A 36 4.16 5.69 8.54
CA GLN A 36 3.06 5.47 9.48
C GLN A 36 1.70 5.38 8.79
N SER A 37 1.42 6.27 7.83
CA SER A 37 0.19 6.23 7.03
C SER A 37 0.06 4.95 6.21
N ILE A 38 1.15 4.48 5.60
CA ILE A 38 1.16 3.22 4.84
C ILE A 38 0.92 2.04 5.79
N ASP A 39 1.61 2.00 6.93
CA ASP A 39 1.47 0.93 7.91
C ASP A 39 0.04 0.84 8.46
N ALA A 40 -0.57 1.96 8.82
CA ALA A 40 -1.95 2.00 9.27
C ALA A 40 -2.94 1.51 8.19
N SER A 41 -2.69 1.86 6.93
CA SER A 41 -3.51 1.42 5.80
C SER A 41 -3.36 -0.08 5.54
N VAL A 42 -2.13 -0.61 5.66
CA VAL A 42 -1.81 -2.04 5.54
C VAL A 42 -2.50 -2.85 6.64
N ASP A 43 -2.42 -2.38 7.88
CA ASP A 43 -3.08 -3.02 9.01
C ASP A 43 -4.60 -3.04 8.82
N GLY A 44 -5.18 -1.94 8.34
CA GLY A 44 -6.61 -1.86 7.99
C GLY A 44 -7.00 -2.83 6.87
N ALA A 45 -6.19 -2.97 5.83
CA ALA A 45 -6.45 -3.92 4.74
C ALA A 45 -6.38 -5.38 5.21
N LEU A 46 -5.40 -5.72 6.06
CA LEU A 46 -5.29 -7.08 6.64
C LEU A 46 -6.46 -7.37 7.58
N ALA A 47 -6.87 -6.41 8.41
CA ALA A 47 -8.06 -6.56 9.26
C ALA A 47 -9.32 -6.82 8.42
N LYS A 48 -9.48 -6.09 7.31
CA LYS A 48 -10.58 -6.32 6.36
C LYS A 48 -10.49 -7.71 5.72
N LEU A 49 -9.30 -8.15 5.31
CA LEU A 49 -9.08 -9.50 4.77
C LEU A 49 -9.55 -10.56 5.76
N TYR A 50 -9.10 -10.47 7.02
CA TYR A 50 -9.41 -11.46 8.05
C TYR A 50 -10.87 -11.54 8.44
N THR A 51 -11.62 -10.46 8.26
CA THR A 51 -13.07 -10.43 8.52
C THR A 51 -13.89 -10.84 7.30
N SER A 52 -13.35 -10.66 6.09
CA SER A 52 -14.08 -10.91 4.84
C SER A 52 -13.83 -12.30 4.25
N VAL A 53 -12.71 -12.94 4.60
CA VAL A 53 -12.27 -14.22 4.01
C VAL A 53 -11.97 -15.22 5.13
N GLN A 54 -12.76 -16.28 5.19
CA GLN A 54 -12.52 -17.39 6.10
C GLN A 54 -11.28 -18.18 5.65
N GLY A 55 -10.37 -18.49 6.57
CA GLY A 55 -9.10 -19.18 6.25
C GLY A 55 -7.95 -18.23 5.90
N SER A 56 -8.21 -16.92 5.80
CA SER A 56 -7.18 -15.95 5.41
C SER A 56 -6.09 -15.75 6.46
N ARG A 57 -6.41 -15.90 7.75
CA ARG A 57 -5.42 -15.82 8.83
C ARG A 57 -4.42 -16.97 8.74
N GLU A 58 -4.92 -18.17 8.52
CA GLU A 58 -4.13 -19.39 8.39
C GLU A 58 -3.23 -19.34 7.16
N LEU A 59 -3.79 -18.87 6.04
CA LEU A 59 -3.06 -18.68 4.80
C LEU A 59 -1.95 -17.62 4.93
N VAL A 60 -2.28 -16.45 5.49
CA VAL A 60 -1.30 -15.40 5.81
C VAL A 60 -0.21 -15.94 6.73
N GLY A 61 -0.57 -16.75 7.75
CA GLY A 61 0.37 -17.35 8.67
C GLY A 61 1.34 -18.35 8.03
N LYS A 62 1.04 -18.89 6.84
CA LYS A 62 1.94 -19.78 6.08
C LYS A 62 2.92 -19.02 5.18
N ALA A 63 2.63 -17.76 4.87
CA ALA A 63 3.49 -16.94 4.01
C ALA A 63 4.80 -16.60 4.72
N GLN A 64 5.92 -16.66 3.99
CA GLN A 64 7.23 -16.20 4.46
C GLN A 64 7.30 -14.67 4.54
N GLY A 65 6.51 -14.00 3.69
CA GLY A 65 6.35 -12.55 3.70
C GLY A 65 5.07 -12.13 2.98
N ILE A 66 4.60 -10.92 3.27
CA ILE A 66 3.31 -10.42 2.77
C ILE A 66 3.49 -8.99 2.29
N LEU A 67 3.29 -8.75 1.01
CA LEU A 67 3.31 -7.42 0.43
C LEU A 67 1.88 -6.94 0.24
N VAL A 68 1.52 -5.86 0.93
CA VAL A 68 0.16 -5.33 0.95
C VAL A 68 0.14 -3.95 0.32
N PHE A 69 -0.63 -3.80 -0.76
CA PHE A 69 -1.03 -2.52 -1.33
C PHE A 69 -2.48 -2.25 -0.94
N PRO A 70 -2.74 -1.50 0.15
CA PRO A 70 -4.10 -1.33 0.68
C PRO A 70 -5.02 -0.51 -0.22
N SER A 71 -4.46 0.36 -1.07
CA SER A 71 -5.22 1.17 -2.02
C SER A 71 -4.44 1.31 -3.32
N VAL A 72 -4.91 0.63 -4.35
CA VAL A 72 -4.47 0.77 -5.73
C VAL A 72 -5.58 1.45 -6.50
N LEU A 73 -5.31 2.68 -6.93
CA LEU A 73 -6.27 3.55 -7.61
C LEU A 73 -6.00 3.53 -9.12
N GLN A 74 -7.06 3.40 -9.90
CA GLN A 74 -6.99 3.53 -11.35
C GLN A 74 -7.07 5.00 -11.77
N VAL A 75 -6.16 5.41 -12.65
CA VAL A 75 -6.07 6.77 -13.19
C VAL A 75 -6.15 6.67 -14.72
N GLY A 76 -7.09 7.39 -15.34
CA GLY A 76 -7.28 7.44 -16.79
C GLY A 76 -8.59 6.80 -17.29
N PHE A 77 -9.12 7.34 -18.40
CA PHE A 77 -10.48 7.03 -18.88
C PHE A 77 -10.54 6.01 -20.03
N VAL A 78 -9.43 5.81 -20.77
CA VAL A 78 -9.38 4.94 -21.97
C VAL A 78 -8.12 4.07 -21.99
N VAL A 79 -6.96 4.66 -21.73
CA VAL A 79 -5.70 3.96 -21.43
C VAL A 79 -5.22 4.54 -20.11
N GLY A 80 -5.27 3.72 -19.07
CA GLY A 80 -5.01 4.16 -17.70
C GLY A 80 -3.85 3.40 -17.06
N GLY A 81 -3.25 4.04 -16.07
CA GLY A 81 -2.33 3.40 -15.13
C GLY A 81 -3.02 3.24 -13.79
N GLN A 82 -2.73 2.16 -13.08
CA GLN A 82 -3.08 2.02 -11.67
C GLN A 82 -1.86 2.34 -10.83
N TYR A 83 -2.04 3.04 -9.71
CA TYR A 83 -0.97 3.34 -8.76
C TYR A 83 -1.41 3.02 -7.34
N GLY A 84 -0.49 2.50 -6.54
CA GLY A 84 -0.69 2.32 -5.11
C GLY A 84 0.63 2.25 -4.35
N GLU A 85 0.56 2.50 -3.06
CA GLU A 85 1.69 2.38 -2.13
C GLU A 85 1.35 1.34 -1.08
N GLY A 86 2.37 0.68 -0.55
CA GLY A 86 2.20 -0.47 0.32
C GLY A 86 3.45 -0.80 1.11
N ALA A 87 3.34 -1.83 1.94
CA ALA A 87 4.45 -2.32 2.75
C ALA A 87 4.60 -3.84 2.63
N LEU A 88 5.85 -4.29 2.66
CA LEU A 88 6.21 -5.68 2.87
C LEU A 88 6.32 -5.95 4.37
N ARG A 89 5.60 -6.96 4.85
CA ARG A 89 5.65 -7.48 6.22
C ARG A 89 6.36 -8.83 6.21
N VAL A 90 7.36 -9.00 7.08
CA VAL A 90 8.08 -10.27 7.29
C VAL A 90 8.18 -10.50 8.79
N GLY A 91 7.77 -11.68 9.27
CA GLY A 91 7.78 -11.98 10.71
C GLY A 91 6.97 -10.98 11.55
N GLY A 92 5.88 -10.42 10.99
CA GLY A 92 5.03 -9.45 11.67
C GLY A 92 5.53 -8.00 11.69
N SER A 93 6.72 -7.71 11.16
CA SER A 93 7.30 -6.36 11.11
C SER A 93 7.39 -5.82 9.68
N THR A 94 7.32 -4.50 9.51
CA THR A 94 7.55 -3.85 8.21
C THR A 94 9.02 -3.97 7.79
N ALA A 95 9.26 -4.66 6.69
CA ALA A 95 10.58 -4.88 6.11
C ALA A 95 10.92 -3.89 4.98
N GLY A 96 9.93 -3.15 4.47
CA GLY A 96 10.13 -2.10 3.48
C GLY A 96 8.83 -1.57 2.89
N TYR A 97 8.92 -0.41 2.23
CA TYR A 97 7.81 0.26 1.57
C TYR A 97 7.99 0.20 0.05
N TYR A 98 6.89 0.05 -0.66
CA TYR A 98 6.88 -0.19 -2.10
C TYR A 98 5.74 0.57 -2.75
N SER A 99 5.93 0.91 -4.03
CA SER A 99 4.86 1.37 -4.91
C SER A 99 4.60 0.33 -5.99
N THR A 100 3.37 0.33 -6.49
CA THR A 100 2.95 -0.52 -7.59
C THR A 100 2.39 0.32 -8.72
N ILE A 101 2.73 -0.04 -9.95
CA ILE A 101 2.16 0.52 -11.18
C ILE A 101 1.72 -0.64 -12.06
N SER A 102 0.47 -0.63 -12.52
CA SER A 102 -0.01 -1.60 -13.50
C SER A 102 -0.78 -0.92 -14.63
N GLY A 103 -0.76 -1.52 -15.81
CA GLY A 103 -1.59 -1.08 -16.93
C GLY A 103 -3.03 -1.51 -16.73
N SER A 104 -3.98 -0.63 -17.02
CA SER A 104 -5.40 -0.98 -17.07
C SER A 104 -5.96 -0.78 -18.48
N PHE A 105 -6.57 -1.83 -19.02
CA PHE A 105 -7.33 -1.78 -20.28
C PHE A 105 -8.83 -1.78 -19.96
N GLY A 106 -9.53 -0.67 -20.27
CA GLY A 106 -10.98 -0.60 -20.12
C GLY A 106 -11.54 0.82 -19.95
N LEU A 107 -12.76 1.04 -20.44
CA LEU A 107 -13.55 2.30 -20.33
C LEU A 107 -14.16 2.53 -18.95
N GLN A 108 -13.91 1.64 -17.98
CA GLN A 108 -14.43 1.74 -16.63
C GLN A 108 -13.54 2.69 -15.81
N ALA A 109 -13.56 3.96 -16.21
CA ALA A 109 -13.02 5.06 -15.43
C ALA A 109 -13.84 5.17 -14.14
N GLY A 110 -13.24 4.88 -12.99
CA GLY A 110 -14.01 4.83 -11.76
C GLY A 110 -13.12 4.82 -10.53
N ALA A 111 -13.51 5.63 -9.56
CA ALA A 111 -12.91 5.87 -8.24
C ALA A 111 -12.86 4.63 -7.32
N GLN A 112 -12.72 3.43 -7.87
CA GLN A 112 -12.69 2.19 -7.13
C GLN A 112 -11.24 1.87 -6.78
N SER A 113 -10.89 2.07 -5.51
CA SER A 113 -9.68 1.50 -4.94
C SER A 113 -9.86 0.00 -4.74
N LYS A 114 -8.78 -0.74 -4.97
CA LYS A 114 -8.66 -2.15 -4.61
C LYS A 114 -7.44 -2.37 -3.73
N ALA A 115 -7.53 -3.28 -2.79
CA ALA A 115 -6.39 -3.80 -2.06
C ALA A 115 -5.82 -5.00 -2.83
N ILE A 116 -4.50 -5.03 -3.00
CA ILE A 116 -3.76 -6.17 -3.57
C ILE A 116 -2.82 -6.69 -2.49
N ILE A 117 -2.94 -7.97 -2.16
CA ILE A 117 -2.15 -8.62 -1.11
C ILE A 117 -1.40 -9.77 -1.77
N PHE A 118 -0.09 -9.64 -1.90
CA PHE A 118 0.79 -10.71 -2.35
C PHE A 118 1.33 -11.47 -1.15
N LEU A 119 1.25 -12.79 -1.22
CA LEU A 119 1.70 -13.71 -0.20
C LEU A 119 2.84 -14.54 -0.80
N PHE A 120 4.05 -14.37 -0.26
CA PHE A 120 5.21 -15.14 -0.68
C PHE A 120 5.19 -16.47 0.07
N MET A 121 4.73 -17.54 -0.57
CA MET A 121 4.56 -18.87 0.04
C MET A 121 5.90 -19.59 0.27
N THR A 122 6.95 -19.17 -0.43
CA THR A 122 8.28 -19.77 -0.34
C THR A 122 9.35 -18.72 -0.02
N GLN A 123 10.41 -19.15 0.66
CA GLN A 123 11.51 -18.27 1.03
C GLN A 123 12.24 -17.77 -0.21
N ASP A 124 12.45 -18.64 -1.21
CA ASP A 124 13.07 -18.29 -2.49
C ASP A 124 12.30 -17.17 -3.22
N ALA A 125 10.97 -17.22 -3.22
CA ALA A 125 10.16 -16.16 -3.83
C ALA A 125 10.29 -14.82 -3.10
N LEU A 126 10.29 -14.85 -1.76
CA LEU A 126 10.49 -13.66 -0.94
C LEU A 126 11.88 -13.05 -1.17
N ASP A 127 12.92 -13.87 -1.20
CA ASP A 127 14.29 -13.41 -1.37
C ASP A 127 14.53 -12.87 -2.77
N LYS A 128 13.99 -13.52 -3.82
CA LYS A 128 14.00 -12.98 -5.19
C LYS A 128 13.34 -11.62 -5.27
N PHE A 129 12.18 -11.45 -4.63
CA PHE A 129 11.48 -10.16 -4.57
C PHE A 129 12.33 -9.09 -3.88
N ARG A 130 12.88 -9.39 -2.70
CA ARG A 130 13.65 -8.43 -1.88
C ARG A 130 14.98 -8.02 -2.52
N ASN A 131 15.59 -8.93 -3.27
CA ASN A 131 16.86 -8.69 -3.94
C ASN A 131 16.70 -8.02 -5.32
N ALA A 132 15.49 -7.98 -5.86
CA ALA A 132 15.22 -7.33 -7.14
C ALA A 132 15.19 -5.79 -6.99
N LYS A 133 15.77 -5.08 -7.96
CA LYS A 133 15.65 -3.60 -8.06
C LYS A 133 14.26 -3.15 -8.50
N GLY A 134 13.53 -4.05 -9.16
CA GLY A 134 12.13 -3.92 -9.54
C GLY A 134 11.60 -5.32 -9.83
N TRP A 135 10.34 -5.56 -9.49
CA TRP A 135 9.71 -6.87 -9.63
C TRP A 135 8.39 -6.75 -10.38
N SER A 136 8.11 -7.68 -11.29
CA SER A 136 6.91 -7.68 -12.10
C SER A 136 6.14 -8.98 -11.94
N ALA A 137 4.87 -8.87 -11.54
CA ALA A 137 3.98 -10.01 -11.43
C ALA A 137 3.77 -10.67 -12.81
N GLY A 138 3.95 -11.99 -12.89
CA GLY A 138 3.82 -12.79 -14.11
C GLY A 138 5.07 -12.86 -14.99
N ALA A 139 6.01 -11.91 -14.86
CA ALA A 139 7.28 -11.95 -15.59
C ALA A 139 8.44 -12.43 -14.71
N ASP A 140 8.58 -11.86 -13.50
CA ASP A 140 9.66 -12.21 -12.57
C ASP A 140 9.27 -13.31 -11.58
N ALA A 141 7.97 -13.51 -11.37
CA ALA A 141 7.43 -14.63 -10.60
C ALA A 141 6.07 -15.06 -11.12
N SER A 142 5.82 -16.37 -11.06
CA SER A 142 4.46 -16.91 -11.25
C SER A 142 3.60 -16.51 -10.06
N VAL A 143 2.54 -15.75 -10.33
CA VAL A 143 1.58 -15.29 -9.33
C VAL A 143 0.23 -15.94 -9.64
N ALA A 144 -0.30 -16.70 -8.69
CA ALA A 144 -1.67 -17.23 -8.79
C ALA A 144 -2.64 -16.39 -7.96
N LEU A 145 -3.85 -16.17 -8.48
CA LEU A 145 -4.93 -15.59 -7.70
C LEU A 145 -5.54 -16.67 -6.83
N ILE A 146 -5.74 -16.34 -5.56
CA ILE A 146 -6.44 -17.22 -4.64
C ILE A 146 -7.93 -17.12 -4.91
N LYS A 147 -8.53 -18.27 -5.25
CA LYS A 147 -9.98 -18.37 -5.38
C LYS A 147 -10.60 -18.52 -3.99
N VAL A 148 -11.62 -17.72 -3.71
CA VAL A 148 -12.44 -17.87 -2.51
C VAL A 148 -13.80 -18.37 -2.95
N GLY A 149 -14.26 -19.46 -2.33
CA GLY A 149 -15.55 -20.07 -2.61
C GLY A 149 -16.73 -19.19 -2.20
N ALA A 150 -17.93 -19.54 -2.65
CA ALA A 150 -19.15 -18.81 -2.31
C ALA A 150 -19.46 -18.77 -0.79
N ASN A 151 -18.85 -19.68 -0.02
CA ASN A 151 -18.89 -19.73 1.45
C ASN A 151 -17.82 -18.86 2.12
N GLY A 152 -17.04 -18.09 1.36
CA GLY A 152 -15.95 -17.25 1.89
C GLY A 152 -14.68 -18.03 2.25
N ALA A 153 -14.62 -19.35 1.99
CA ALA A 153 -13.45 -20.16 2.28
C ALA A 153 -12.40 -20.08 1.17
N VAL A 154 -11.13 -19.96 1.57
CA VAL A 154 -9.98 -20.05 0.66
C VAL A 154 -9.89 -21.44 0.02
N ASP A 155 -9.87 -21.50 -1.30
CA ASP A 155 -9.60 -22.73 -2.03
C ASP A 155 -8.09 -22.99 -2.15
N THR A 156 -7.56 -23.65 -1.12
CA THR A 156 -6.14 -24.02 -1.04
C THR A 156 -5.69 -25.05 -2.09
N THR A 157 -6.60 -25.67 -2.85
CA THR A 157 -6.19 -26.61 -3.91
C THR A 157 -5.59 -25.90 -5.13
N THR A 158 -5.91 -24.62 -5.31
CA THR A 158 -5.36 -23.76 -6.37
C THR A 158 -4.13 -22.95 -5.91
N ALA A 159 -3.90 -22.92 -4.60
CA ALA A 159 -2.80 -22.25 -3.89
C ALA A 159 -1.49 -23.05 -4.00
N THR A 160 -0.95 -23.13 -5.22
CA THR A 160 0.26 -23.92 -5.55
C THR A 160 1.42 -23.06 -6.07
N ALA A 161 1.18 -21.77 -6.29
CA ALA A 161 2.18 -20.87 -6.82
C ALA A 161 3.15 -20.42 -5.71
N PRO A 162 4.43 -20.15 -6.03
CA PRO A 162 5.40 -19.64 -5.06
C PRO A 162 5.03 -18.25 -4.54
N VAL A 163 4.22 -17.50 -5.30
CA VAL A 163 3.58 -16.25 -4.91
C VAL A 163 2.09 -16.36 -5.18
N GLU A 164 1.29 -16.05 -4.19
CA GLU A 164 -0.16 -16.00 -4.31
C GLU A 164 -0.66 -14.59 -4.10
N ALA A 165 -1.80 -14.25 -4.69
CA ALA A 165 -2.37 -12.92 -4.58
C ALA A 165 -3.85 -12.97 -4.25
N ILE A 166 -4.25 -12.09 -3.33
CA ILE A 166 -5.64 -11.81 -3.02
C ILE A 166 -5.93 -10.37 -3.43
N VAL A 167 -7.02 -10.17 -4.17
CA VAL A 167 -7.47 -8.84 -4.57
C VAL A 167 -8.86 -8.58 -4.00
N MET A 168 -8.99 -7.47 -3.29
CA MET A 168 -10.22 -7.07 -2.62
C MET A 168 -10.64 -5.68 -3.07
N THR A 169 -11.94 -5.47 -3.21
CA THR A 169 -12.56 -4.15 -3.43
C THR A 169 -13.40 -3.76 -2.23
N ASN A 170 -14.07 -2.62 -2.31
CA ASN A 170 -15.10 -2.26 -1.34
C ASN A 170 -16.31 -3.20 -1.38
N SER A 171 -16.58 -3.85 -2.52
CA SER A 171 -17.71 -4.75 -2.71
C SER A 171 -17.41 -6.22 -2.36
N GLY A 172 -16.15 -6.56 -2.06
CA GLY A 172 -15.73 -7.93 -1.75
C GLY A 172 -14.53 -8.39 -2.59
N LEU A 173 -14.32 -9.70 -2.69
CA LEU A 173 -13.18 -10.28 -3.41
C LEU A 173 -13.38 -10.25 -4.92
N MET A 174 -12.29 -10.04 -5.66
CA MET A 174 -12.26 -10.15 -7.10
C MET A 174 -11.71 -11.51 -7.52
N ALA A 175 -12.48 -12.26 -8.31
CA ALA A 175 -12.07 -13.58 -8.78
C ALA A 175 -11.50 -13.60 -10.22
N ASP A 176 -11.59 -12.48 -10.94
CA ASP A 176 -11.21 -12.37 -12.36
C ASP A 176 -10.43 -11.07 -12.61
N VAL A 177 -9.25 -10.97 -12.01
CA VAL A 177 -8.38 -9.80 -12.15
C VAL A 177 -7.00 -10.22 -12.64
N SER A 178 -6.58 -9.73 -13.79
CA SER A 178 -5.21 -9.97 -14.23
C SER A 178 -4.25 -9.11 -13.41
N LEU A 179 -3.22 -9.74 -12.84
CA LEU A 179 -2.09 -9.07 -12.20
C LEU A 179 -0.88 -8.97 -13.13
N ALA A 180 -0.95 -9.58 -14.32
CA ALA A 180 0.12 -9.51 -15.31
C ALA A 180 0.41 -8.05 -15.71
N GLY A 181 1.68 -7.68 -15.74
CA GLY A 181 2.10 -6.30 -16.03
C GLY A 181 2.05 -5.35 -14.83
N THR A 182 1.79 -5.88 -13.62
CA THR A 182 1.98 -5.13 -12.38
C THR A 182 3.47 -5.06 -12.06
N LYS A 183 4.01 -3.84 -12.00
CA LYS A 183 5.38 -3.55 -11.59
C LYS A 183 5.41 -3.02 -10.18
N VAL A 184 6.33 -3.54 -9.38
CA VAL A 184 6.59 -3.13 -8.00
C VAL A 184 7.97 -2.53 -7.90
N SER A 185 8.06 -1.36 -7.27
CA SER A 185 9.30 -0.61 -7.05
C SER A 185 9.45 -0.28 -5.57
N LYS A 186 10.69 -0.28 -5.07
CA LYS A 186 10.97 0.09 -3.68
C LYS A 186 10.90 1.60 -3.48
N LEU A 187 10.30 2.05 -2.39
CA LEU A 187 10.28 3.45 -1.98
C LEU A 187 11.49 3.76 -1.10
N ASN A 188 12.13 4.91 -1.33
CA ASN A 188 13.21 5.43 -0.50
C ASN A 188 12.67 6.54 0.39
N ILE A 189 11.84 6.14 1.36
CA ILE A 189 11.28 6.96 2.42
C ILE A 189 11.67 6.34 3.74
#